data_AF-A0A640V587-F1
#
_entry.id   AF-A0A640V587-F1
#
_cell.length_a   1.000
_cell.length_b   1.000
_cell.length_c   1.000
_cell.angle_alpha   90.00
_cell.angle_beta   90.00
_cell.angle_gamma   90.00
#
_symmetry.space_group_name_H-M   'P 1'
#
loop_
_entity.id
_entity.type
_entity.pdbx_description
1 polymer ?
#
loop_
_entity_poly.entity_id
_entity_poly.type
_entity_poly.pdbx_seq_one_letter_code
_entity_poly.pdbx_strand_id
1 'polypeptide(L)'
;MLAATTAAGLGLLTACAGTSSRADSASRASPPGGPGSSPSGGSGSPGPSGSASSARPKKRRRPELPRGGRELFPHYRLVGFCGLPGAAALGRLGTGDPGRRAAEAEKVAHSYAAGREPLPVLELLATVANSSAGPDGKYRSRTPAATIRRFHRVARDRKALLLLNIQPGRAAVLDEVKALRDWLVHPDVGVALDPEWEMRSGEVPGDTYGHTDGHELTKVARYLSGLVEKHDLPQKPLVFHQVATSVVGEQSALRPQPGVALIKSADGIGSPGLKRGTWRKLVNDLPDGLHTGFKLFYEEDAEGSRLMTPKEVLALRPQPEYVMYE
;
A
#
# COMPACT_ATOMS: atom_id res chain seq x y z
N MET A 1 6.51 -0.38 -37.29
CA MET A 1 5.40 -1.34 -37.34
C MET A 1 5.91 -2.69 -36.86
N LEU A 2 5.52 -3.11 -35.66
CA LEU A 2 5.21 -4.49 -35.31
C LEU A 2 4.54 -4.40 -33.93
N ALA A 3 3.21 -4.55 -33.92
CA ALA A 3 2.39 -4.61 -32.73
C ALA A 3 2.47 -6.02 -32.16
N ALA A 4 2.81 -6.15 -30.88
CA ALA A 4 2.66 -7.39 -30.13
C ALA A 4 1.47 -7.21 -29.18
N THR A 5 0.30 -7.63 -29.66
CA THR A 5 -0.92 -7.80 -28.88
C THR A 5 -0.83 -9.11 -28.10
N THR A 6 -0.69 -9.04 -26.79
CA THR A 6 -0.97 -10.17 -25.89
C THR A 6 -2.23 -9.84 -25.09
N ALA A 7 -3.34 -10.42 -25.54
CA ALA A 7 -4.62 -10.39 -24.86
C ALA A 7 -4.54 -11.31 -23.62
N ALA A 8 -4.60 -10.72 -22.43
CA ALA A 8 -4.85 -11.47 -21.20
C ALA A 8 -6.37 -11.74 -21.10
N GLY A 9 -6.75 -13.00 -21.28
CA GLY A 9 -8.13 -13.46 -21.22
C GLY A 9 -8.69 -13.36 -19.79
N LEU A 10 -9.74 -12.53 -19.63
CA LEU A 10 -10.50 -12.40 -18.40
C LEU A 10 -11.58 -13.50 -18.34
N GLY A 11 -11.39 -14.47 -17.45
CA GLY A 11 -12.41 -15.48 -17.17
C GLY A 11 -13.58 -14.88 -16.38
N LEU A 12 -14.77 -14.83 -16.99
CA LEU A 12 -16.02 -14.54 -16.31
C LEU A 12 -16.41 -15.70 -15.38
N LEU A 13 -16.63 -15.40 -14.10
CA LEU A 13 -17.40 -16.27 -13.20
C LEU A 13 -18.75 -15.64 -12.90
N THR A 14 -19.78 -16.19 -13.52
CA THR A 14 -21.19 -15.99 -13.22
C THR A 14 -21.58 -16.83 -12.01
N ALA A 15 -22.10 -16.19 -10.95
CA ALA A 15 -22.75 -16.87 -9.84
C ALA A 15 -24.24 -16.51 -9.84
N CYS A 16 -25.08 -17.49 -10.17
CA CYS A 16 -26.53 -17.41 -10.05
C CYS A 16 -26.95 -17.51 -8.58
N ALA A 17 -27.80 -16.60 -8.15
CA ALA A 17 -28.55 -16.69 -6.90
C ALA A 17 -29.70 -17.70 -7.03
N GLY A 18 -29.97 -18.44 -5.95
CA GLY A 18 -31.13 -19.31 -5.79
C GLY A 18 -31.49 -19.39 -4.31
N THR A 19 -32.74 -19.07 -4.01
CA THR A 19 -33.34 -18.65 -2.74
C THR A 19 -33.94 -19.78 -1.90
N SER A 20 -34.24 -19.45 -0.64
CA SER A 20 -35.50 -19.76 0.12
C SER A 20 -35.28 -20.54 1.43
N SER A 21 -35.48 -19.87 2.59
CA SER A 21 -36.68 -19.99 3.48
C SER A 21 -36.48 -21.10 4.54
N ARG A 22 -36.87 -21.05 5.82
CA ARG A 22 -37.95 -20.47 6.65
C ARG A 22 -37.43 -20.50 8.11
N ALA A 23 -37.61 -19.48 8.94
CA ALA A 23 -38.76 -19.19 9.83
C ALA A 23 -38.66 -19.86 11.22
N ASP A 24 -39.11 -19.07 12.22
CA ASP A 24 -39.56 -19.41 13.58
C ASP A 24 -38.47 -19.69 14.64
N SER A 25 -38.56 -19.18 15.87
CA SER A 25 -39.53 -18.30 16.54
C SER A 25 -38.99 -17.98 17.95
N ALA A 26 -39.51 -16.88 18.55
CA ALA A 26 -39.80 -16.66 19.98
C ALA A 26 -38.67 -16.87 21.05
N SER A 27 -38.62 -16.23 22.23
CA SER A 27 -39.30 -15.11 22.88
C SER A 27 -38.74 -15.05 24.32
N ARG A 28 -38.55 -13.83 24.87
CA ARG A 28 -38.67 -13.44 26.31
C ARG A 28 -37.77 -14.18 27.35
N ALA A 29 -37.35 -13.62 28.48
CA ALA A 29 -37.65 -12.41 29.24
C ALA A 29 -36.56 -12.21 30.32
N SER A 30 -36.20 -10.96 30.61
CA SER A 30 -35.86 -10.45 31.97
C SER A 30 -37.19 -10.12 32.69
N PRO A 31 -37.33 -9.90 34.03
CA PRO A 31 -36.46 -9.13 34.97
C PRO A 31 -36.59 -9.63 36.45
N PRO A 32 -36.76 -8.81 37.52
CA PRO A 32 -36.04 -7.62 38.07
C PRO A 32 -35.39 -7.95 39.45
N GLY A 33 -34.45 -7.18 40.04
CA GLY A 33 -34.64 -5.91 40.79
C GLY A 33 -34.69 -6.11 42.32
N GLY A 34 -33.86 -5.38 43.08
CA GLY A 34 -34.07 -5.18 44.53
C GLY A 34 -32.86 -4.68 45.33
N PRO A 35 -33.02 -3.83 46.38
CA PRO A 35 -32.08 -2.77 46.74
C PRO A 35 -31.54 -2.83 48.20
N GLY A 36 -30.71 -1.85 48.57
CA GLY A 36 -30.35 -1.47 49.95
C GLY A 36 -29.06 -2.13 50.47
N SER A 37 -28.19 -1.53 51.28
CA SER A 37 -28.28 -0.34 52.13
C SER A 37 -26.86 0.05 52.58
N SER A 38 -26.55 1.34 52.69
CA SER A 38 -25.56 1.87 53.65
C SER A 38 -26.27 2.06 55.01
N PRO A 39 -25.59 2.20 56.18
CA PRO A 39 -24.82 3.40 56.50
C PRO A 39 -23.68 3.22 57.54
N SER A 40 -23.13 4.37 57.97
CA SER A 40 -22.25 4.65 59.12
C SER A 40 -20.78 4.27 58.94
N GLY A 41 -19.79 5.10 59.29
CA GLY A 41 -19.76 6.30 60.13
C GLY A 41 -18.51 6.19 60.99
N GLY A 42 -17.49 7.02 60.74
CA GLY A 42 -16.20 6.91 61.43
C GLY A 42 -15.31 8.12 61.19
N SER A 43 -15.38 9.07 62.13
CA SER A 43 -14.48 10.20 62.28
C SER A 43 -13.07 9.72 62.64
N GLY A 44 -12.04 10.23 61.96
CA GLY A 44 -10.64 9.96 62.24
C GLY A 44 -9.74 11.09 61.71
N SER A 45 -8.97 11.66 62.63
CA SER A 45 -8.09 12.85 62.56
C SER A 45 -7.07 12.93 61.41
N PRO A 46 -6.48 14.12 61.13
CA PRO A 46 -5.70 14.38 59.94
C PRO A 46 -4.25 13.87 60.07
N GLY A 47 -3.87 12.98 59.17
CA GLY A 47 -2.49 12.51 58.95
C GLY A 47 -1.72 13.38 57.96
N PRO A 48 -0.37 13.32 57.98
CA PRO A 48 0.50 14.39 57.54
C PRO A 48 0.53 14.55 56.01
N SER A 49 0.78 15.80 55.60
CA SER A 49 1.02 16.27 54.24
C SER A 49 1.77 15.22 53.39
N GLY A 50 1.00 14.45 52.62
CA GLY A 50 1.55 13.59 51.58
C GLY A 50 2.17 14.49 50.54
N SER A 51 3.50 14.42 50.38
CA SER A 51 4.15 15.06 49.24
C SER A 51 3.52 14.48 47.98
N ALA A 52 2.75 15.32 47.29
CA ALA A 52 2.29 15.03 45.95
C ALA A 52 3.55 14.96 45.10
N SER A 53 4.11 13.75 44.97
CA SER A 53 5.11 13.45 43.95
C SER A 53 4.44 13.78 42.63
N SER A 54 4.78 14.94 42.09
CA SER A 54 4.27 15.40 40.81
C SER A 54 4.72 14.40 39.77
N ALA A 55 3.87 13.44 39.44
CA ALA A 55 4.09 12.50 38.37
C ALA A 55 4.21 13.34 37.09
N ARG A 56 5.45 13.61 36.69
CA ARG A 56 5.78 14.34 35.47
C ARG A 56 5.01 13.67 34.32
N PRO A 57 4.20 14.39 33.54
CA PRO A 57 3.37 13.76 32.52
C PRO A 57 4.29 12.98 31.58
N LYS A 58 4.08 11.65 31.49
CA LYS A 58 4.81 10.79 30.54
C LYS A 58 4.49 11.33 29.15
N LYS A 59 5.46 12.01 28.51
CA LYS A 59 5.32 12.47 27.13
C LYS A 59 4.86 11.28 26.29
N ARG A 60 3.68 11.39 25.65
CA ARG A 60 3.18 10.33 24.77
C ARG A 60 4.25 10.07 23.71
N ARG A 61 4.70 8.82 23.61
CA ARG A 61 5.70 8.43 22.61
C ARG A 61 5.07 8.65 21.24
N ARG A 62 5.75 9.40 20.38
CA ARG A 62 5.25 9.69 19.04
C ARG A 62 5.14 8.38 18.24
N PRO A 63 4.20 8.25 17.28
CA PRO A 63 4.12 7.08 16.41
C PRO A 63 5.43 6.82 15.65
N GLU A 64 5.75 5.56 15.40
CA GLU A 64 6.96 5.13 14.70
C GLU A 64 6.59 4.17 13.56
N LEU A 65 7.52 3.98 12.62
CA LEU A 65 7.42 2.94 11.60
C LEU A 65 7.39 1.54 12.25
N PRO A 66 6.95 0.49 11.53
CA PRO A 66 6.75 -0.85 12.11
C PRO A 66 7.96 -1.43 12.86
N ARG A 67 9.18 -1.06 12.43
CA ARG A 67 10.46 -1.51 13.01
C ARG A 67 11.21 -0.39 13.76
N GLY A 68 10.53 0.70 14.12
CA GLY A 68 11.09 1.83 14.85
C GLY A 68 11.44 3.03 13.97
N GLY A 69 11.83 4.14 14.59
CA GLY A 69 12.19 5.36 13.87
C GLY A 69 11.03 6.03 13.14
N ARG A 70 11.35 7.08 12.38
CA ARG A 70 10.34 7.93 11.72
C ARG A 70 10.64 8.25 10.25
N GLU A 71 11.77 7.80 9.75
CA GLU A 71 12.21 7.99 8.37
C GLU A 71 12.46 6.62 7.73
N LEU A 72 12.11 6.47 6.46
CA LEU A 72 12.25 5.21 5.75
C LEU A 72 13.71 4.99 5.31
N PHE A 73 14.26 5.97 4.62
CA PHE A 73 15.56 5.87 3.97
C PHE A 73 16.56 6.84 4.60
N PRO A 74 17.86 6.48 4.67
CA PRO A 74 18.49 5.29 4.10
C PRO A 74 18.42 4.02 4.98
N HIS A 75 17.81 4.09 6.17
CA HIS A 75 17.87 3.01 7.16
C HIS A 75 17.25 1.69 6.68
N TYR A 76 16.04 1.73 6.12
CA TYR A 76 15.30 0.55 5.70
C TYR A 76 15.53 0.20 4.24
N ARG A 77 15.57 -1.09 3.91
CA ARG A 77 15.37 -1.61 2.55
C ARG A 77 13.96 -2.18 2.46
N LEU A 78 13.13 -1.60 1.59
CA LEU A 78 11.77 -2.11 1.40
C LEU A 78 11.80 -3.30 0.44
N VAL A 79 11.12 -4.38 0.81
CA VAL A 79 10.86 -5.51 -0.12
C VAL A 79 9.46 -6.03 0.11
N GLY A 80 8.68 -6.21 -0.96
CA GLY A 80 7.28 -6.59 -0.80
C GLY A 80 6.74 -7.49 -1.89
N PHE A 81 5.52 -7.97 -1.63
CA PHE A 81 4.65 -8.64 -2.60
C PHE A 81 3.41 -7.79 -2.84
N CYS A 82 2.98 -7.72 -4.09
CA CYS A 82 1.75 -7.06 -4.47
C CYS A 82 0.65 -8.07 -4.80
N GLY A 83 -0.62 -7.64 -4.69
CA GLY A 83 -1.73 -8.45 -5.16
C GLY A 83 -3.07 -8.22 -4.50
N LEU A 84 -4.07 -8.92 -5.04
CA LEU A 84 -5.46 -8.87 -4.61
C LEU A 84 -5.97 -10.29 -4.27
N PRO A 85 -6.55 -10.52 -3.08
CA PRO A 85 -7.10 -11.81 -2.72
C PRO A 85 -8.10 -12.34 -3.73
N GLY A 86 -7.91 -13.58 -4.19
CA GLY A 86 -8.79 -14.23 -5.15
C GLY A 86 -8.50 -13.89 -6.61
N ALA A 87 -7.50 -13.03 -6.89
CA ALA A 87 -7.03 -12.73 -8.22
C ALA A 87 -5.53 -13.04 -8.32
N ALA A 88 -5.20 -14.32 -8.51
CA ALA A 88 -3.81 -14.78 -8.55
C ALA A 88 -2.98 -14.06 -9.63
N ALA A 89 -3.61 -13.74 -10.76
CA ALA A 89 -3.02 -12.99 -11.87
C ALA A 89 -2.67 -11.53 -11.53
N LEU A 90 -3.07 -11.02 -10.36
CA LEU A 90 -2.74 -9.66 -9.91
C LEU A 90 -1.59 -9.65 -8.89
N GLY A 91 -0.94 -10.79 -8.64
CA GLY A 91 0.31 -10.84 -7.90
C GLY A 91 0.34 -11.78 -6.70
N ARG A 92 1.58 -12.08 -6.27
CA ARG A 92 1.92 -13.06 -5.24
C ARG A 92 1.19 -12.87 -3.91
N LEU A 93 0.91 -11.64 -3.49
CA LEU A 93 0.21 -11.35 -2.23
C LEU A 93 -1.24 -11.84 -2.24
N GLY A 94 -1.87 -11.89 -3.42
CA GLY A 94 -3.26 -12.32 -3.62
C GLY A 94 -3.47 -13.84 -3.50
N THR A 95 -2.38 -14.62 -3.51
CA THR A 95 -2.42 -16.07 -3.60
C THR A 95 -2.24 -16.74 -2.24
N GLY A 96 -3.24 -17.50 -1.79
CA GLY A 96 -3.20 -18.28 -0.55
C GLY A 96 -3.37 -17.46 0.73
N ASP A 97 -2.78 -17.93 1.84
CA ASP A 97 -2.89 -17.24 3.14
C ASP A 97 -1.97 -16.00 3.23
N PRO A 98 -2.50 -14.80 3.53
CA PRO A 98 -1.71 -13.58 3.64
C PRO A 98 -0.63 -13.62 4.72
N GLY A 99 -0.87 -14.31 5.84
CA GLY A 99 0.12 -14.45 6.91
C GLY A 99 1.34 -15.25 6.46
N ARG A 100 1.13 -16.27 5.61
CA ARG A 100 2.20 -17.03 4.93
C ARG A 100 2.90 -16.17 3.88
N ARG A 101 2.16 -15.41 3.06
CA ARG A 101 2.76 -14.50 2.07
C ARG A 101 3.63 -13.42 2.71
N ALA A 102 3.19 -12.85 3.83
CA ALA A 102 3.97 -11.87 4.57
C ALA A 102 5.27 -12.47 5.15
N ALA A 103 5.22 -13.70 5.66
CA ALA A 103 6.43 -14.40 6.12
C ALA A 103 7.39 -14.76 4.97
N GLU A 104 6.85 -15.08 3.79
CA GLU A 104 7.64 -15.30 2.58
C GLU A 104 8.30 -14.00 2.10
N ALA A 105 7.56 -12.89 2.04
CA ALA A 105 8.11 -11.58 1.71
C ALA A 105 9.23 -11.17 2.67
N GLU A 106 9.08 -11.45 3.98
CA GLU A 106 10.13 -11.23 4.97
C GLU A 106 11.41 -12.03 4.67
N LYS A 107 11.29 -13.32 4.30
CA LYS A 107 12.45 -14.12 3.90
C LYS A 107 13.14 -13.55 2.68
N VAL A 108 12.38 -13.13 1.66
CA VAL A 108 12.92 -12.49 0.46
C VAL A 108 13.62 -11.18 0.82
N ALA A 109 13.04 -10.37 1.71
CA ALA A 109 13.58 -9.09 2.15
C ALA A 109 15.02 -9.20 2.70
N HIS A 110 15.32 -10.28 3.43
CA HIS A 110 16.66 -10.52 3.97
C HIS A 110 17.73 -10.71 2.89
N SER A 111 17.36 -11.25 1.71
CA SER A 111 18.29 -11.37 0.58
C SER A 111 18.70 -10.02 -0.04
N TYR A 112 17.96 -8.95 0.29
CA TYR A 112 18.21 -7.59 -0.16
C TYR A 112 18.83 -6.69 0.89
N ALA A 113 19.03 -7.13 2.14
CA ALA A 113 19.47 -6.28 3.25
C ALA A 113 20.64 -5.36 2.88
N ALA A 114 21.74 -5.93 2.38
CA ALA A 114 22.89 -5.20 1.84
C ALA A 114 23.36 -4.02 2.72
N GLY A 115 23.41 -4.22 4.05
CA GLY A 115 23.79 -3.20 5.03
C GLY A 115 22.66 -2.29 5.53
N ARG A 116 21.41 -2.54 5.12
CA ARG A 116 20.19 -1.85 5.55
C ARG A 116 19.26 -2.82 6.26
N GLU A 117 18.38 -2.30 7.11
CA GLU A 117 17.37 -3.11 7.81
C GLU A 117 16.24 -3.49 6.83
N PRO A 118 15.98 -4.79 6.57
CA PRO A 118 14.87 -5.19 5.72
C PRO A 118 13.52 -4.83 6.36
N LEU A 119 12.66 -4.15 5.61
CA LEU A 119 11.29 -3.83 6.02
C LEU A 119 10.31 -4.43 5.00
N PRO A 120 9.59 -5.51 5.37
CA PRO A 120 8.64 -6.15 4.48
C PRO A 120 7.48 -5.21 4.12
N VAL A 121 6.96 -5.34 2.90
CA VAL A 121 5.82 -4.57 2.40
C VAL A 121 4.74 -5.50 1.86
N LEU A 122 3.50 -5.28 2.28
CA LEU A 122 2.31 -5.89 1.69
C LEU A 122 1.63 -4.83 0.83
N GLU A 123 1.71 -4.94 -0.49
CA GLU A 123 1.10 -3.98 -1.40
C GLU A 123 -0.24 -4.53 -1.91
N LEU A 124 -1.31 -4.15 -1.22
CA LEU A 124 -2.67 -4.60 -1.53
C LEU A 124 -3.29 -3.67 -2.57
N LEU A 125 -3.80 -4.21 -3.67
CA LEU A 125 -4.64 -3.44 -4.60
C LEU A 125 -5.91 -2.99 -3.86
N ALA A 126 -5.97 -1.72 -3.52
CA ALA A 126 -7.09 -1.10 -2.82
C ALA A 126 -8.13 -0.56 -3.81
N THR A 127 -7.68 -0.20 -5.02
CA THR A 127 -8.53 0.13 -6.18
C THR A 127 -7.97 -0.60 -7.39
N VAL A 128 -8.85 -1.25 -8.15
CA VAL A 128 -8.50 -2.09 -9.31
C VAL A 128 -9.23 -1.53 -10.52
N ALA A 129 -8.52 -1.36 -11.63
CA ALA A 129 -9.16 -0.93 -12.88
C ALA A 129 -9.95 -2.08 -13.51
N ASN A 130 -11.06 -1.75 -14.15
CA ASN A 130 -11.95 -2.72 -14.80
C ASN A 130 -12.03 -2.41 -16.29
N SER A 131 -12.16 -3.45 -17.12
CA SER A 131 -12.45 -3.30 -18.56
C SER A 131 -13.88 -2.80 -18.85
N SER A 132 -14.75 -2.75 -17.83
CA SER A 132 -16.13 -2.28 -17.93
C SER A 132 -16.43 -1.16 -16.93
N ALA A 133 -17.32 -0.25 -17.33
CA ALA A 133 -17.79 0.83 -16.47
C ALA A 133 -18.55 0.27 -15.26
N GLY A 134 -18.16 0.72 -14.07
CA GLY A 134 -19.00 0.61 -12.87
C GLY A 134 -20.19 1.57 -12.91
N PRO A 135 -21.04 1.56 -11.88
CA PRO A 135 -22.24 2.42 -11.81
C PRO A 135 -21.97 3.93 -11.91
N ASP A 136 -20.77 4.37 -11.52
CA ASP A 136 -20.30 5.76 -11.59
C ASP A 136 -19.51 6.08 -12.86
N GLY A 137 -19.42 5.13 -13.80
CA GLY A 137 -18.69 5.27 -15.07
C GLY A 137 -17.17 5.36 -14.90
N LYS A 138 -16.62 4.98 -13.74
CA LYS A 138 -15.19 5.18 -13.42
C LYS A 138 -14.26 4.02 -13.77
N TYR A 139 -14.78 2.91 -14.31
CA TYR A 139 -13.95 1.77 -14.75
C TYR A 139 -12.99 1.25 -13.68
N ARG A 140 -13.47 1.18 -12.44
CA ARG A 140 -12.68 0.69 -11.32
C ARG A 140 -13.57 0.14 -10.22
N SER A 141 -13.02 -0.75 -9.40
CA SER A 141 -13.64 -1.32 -8.20
C SER A 141 -12.77 -1.00 -6.98
N ARG A 142 -13.39 -0.76 -5.81
CA ARG A 142 -12.67 -0.63 -4.54
C ARG A 142 -12.67 -1.94 -3.77
N THR A 143 -11.51 -2.29 -3.23
CA THR A 143 -11.38 -3.42 -2.32
C THR A 143 -12.16 -3.14 -1.02
N PRO A 144 -12.99 -4.10 -0.55
CA PRO A 144 -13.79 -3.90 0.65
C PRO A 144 -12.95 -3.56 1.88
N ALA A 145 -13.46 -2.67 2.73
CA ALA A 145 -12.80 -2.27 3.97
C ALA A 145 -12.45 -3.47 4.88
N ALA A 146 -13.26 -4.54 4.87
CA ALA A 146 -12.98 -5.76 5.62
C ALA A 146 -11.69 -6.46 5.15
N THR A 147 -11.43 -6.46 3.84
CA THR A 147 -10.20 -7.00 3.25
C THR A 147 -9.00 -6.14 3.62
N ILE A 148 -9.11 -4.81 3.48
CA ILE A 148 -8.03 -3.89 3.89
C ILE A 148 -7.71 -4.08 5.38
N ARG A 149 -8.72 -4.18 6.24
CA ARG A 149 -8.56 -4.44 7.68
C ARG A 149 -7.83 -5.75 7.97
N ARG A 150 -8.10 -6.81 7.19
CA ARG A 150 -7.42 -8.11 7.32
C ARG A 150 -5.94 -7.97 7.00
N PHE A 151 -5.59 -7.31 5.89
CA PHE A 151 -4.19 -7.12 5.49
C PHE A 151 -3.45 -6.15 6.41
N HIS A 152 -4.12 -5.12 6.92
CA HIS A 152 -3.53 -4.21 7.91
C HIS A 152 -3.17 -4.93 9.22
N ARG A 153 -4.04 -5.83 9.71
CA ARG A 153 -3.69 -6.69 10.85
C ARG A 153 -2.46 -7.55 10.57
N VAL A 154 -2.40 -8.19 9.40
CA VAL A 154 -1.24 -9.01 9.01
C VAL A 154 0.04 -8.17 8.95
N ALA A 155 -0.03 -6.95 8.38
CA ALA A 155 1.11 -6.04 8.36
C ALA A 155 1.58 -5.68 9.77
N ARG A 156 0.65 -5.37 10.68
CA ARG A 156 0.95 -5.08 12.10
C ARG A 156 1.59 -6.26 12.82
N ASP A 157 1.03 -7.44 12.68
CA ASP A 157 1.53 -8.67 13.32
C ASP A 157 2.95 -9.01 12.84
N ARG A 158 3.28 -8.67 11.58
CA ARG A 158 4.58 -8.91 10.96
C ARG A 158 5.55 -7.73 11.02
N LYS A 159 5.15 -6.62 11.65
CA LYS A 159 5.92 -5.37 11.64
C LYS A 159 6.34 -4.98 10.21
N ALA A 160 5.41 -5.07 9.28
CA ALA A 160 5.53 -4.73 7.88
C ALA A 160 4.77 -3.44 7.55
N LEU A 161 5.05 -2.85 6.39
CA LEU A 161 4.22 -1.79 5.83
C LEU A 161 3.05 -2.38 5.03
N LEU A 162 1.92 -1.67 5.02
CA LEU A 162 0.83 -1.89 4.08
C LEU A 162 0.82 -0.75 3.06
N LEU A 163 1.05 -1.03 1.78
CA LEU A 163 0.79 -0.08 0.71
C LEU A 163 -0.59 -0.36 0.13
N LEU A 164 -1.37 0.70 -0.04
CA LEU A 164 -2.65 0.65 -0.71
C LEU A 164 -2.44 1.09 -2.16
N ASN A 165 -2.40 0.12 -3.05
CA ASN A 165 -2.19 0.33 -4.47
C ASN A 165 -3.49 0.78 -5.16
N ILE A 166 -3.39 1.77 -6.05
CA ILE A 166 -4.51 2.41 -6.73
C ILE A 166 -4.32 2.34 -8.24
N GLN A 167 -5.22 1.61 -8.89
CA GLN A 167 -5.48 1.66 -10.32
C GLN A 167 -6.77 2.46 -10.54
N PRO A 168 -6.69 3.75 -10.90
CA PRO A 168 -7.82 4.67 -10.76
C PRO A 168 -8.90 4.53 -11.85
N GLY A 169 -8.62 3.85 -12.96
CA GLY A 169 -9.52 3.86 -14.12
C GLY A 169 -9.73 5.30 -14.58
N ARG A 170 -10.98 5.76 -14.67
CA ARG A 170 -11.35 7.16 -15.01
C ARG A 170 -11.64 8.04 -13.78
N ALA A 171 -11.34 7.55 -12.57
CA ALA A 171 -11.45 8.37 -11.36
C ALA A 171 -10.25 9.32 -11.26
N ALA A 172 -10.43 10.47 -10.61
CA ALA A 172 -9.28 11.29 -10.25
C ALA A 172 -8.48 10.57 -9.15
N VAL A 173 -7.16 10.40 -9.33
CA VAL A 173 -6.35 9.59 -8.41
C VAL A 173 -6.45 10.09 -6.96
N LEU A 174 -6.49 11.43 -6.79
CA LEU A 174 -6.57 12.04 -5.46
C LEU A 174 -7.88 11.71 -4.73
N ASP A 175 -8.99 11.48 -5.45
CA ASP A 175 -10.26 11.11 -4.81
C ASP A 175 -10.21 9.66 -4.29
N GLU A 176 -9.54 8.76 -5.00
CA GLU A 176 -9.28 7.40 -4.52
C GLU A 176 -8.34 7.40 -3.31
N VAL A 177 -7.29 8.23 -3.33
CA VAL A 177 -6.41 8.40 -2.16
C VAL A 177 -7.17 8.94 -0.95
N LYS A 178 -8.05 9.93 -1.15
CA LYS A 178 -8.89 10.49 -0.07
C LYS A 178 -9.88 9.47 0.47
N ALA A 179 -10.42 8.60 -0.37
CA ALA A 179 -11.33 7.53 0.07
C ALA A 179 -10.65 6.53 1.02
N LEU A 180 -9.31 6.46 1.02
CA LEU A 180 -8.51 5.60 1.89
C LEU A 180 -8.01 6.31 3.16
N ARG A 181 -8.48 7.53 3.44
CA ARG A 181 -8.04 8.36 4.57
C ARG A 181 -8.02 7.61 5.91
N ASP A 182 -9.05 6.82 6.18
CA ASP A 182 -9.19 6.10 7.46
C ASP A 182 -8.05 5.09 7.68
N TRP A 183 -7.41 4.62 6.61
CA TRP A 183 -6.22 3.76 6.68
C TRP A 183 -4.94 4.59 6.70
N LEU A 184 -4.90 5.67 5.91
CA LEU A 184 -3.74 6.54 5.75
C LEU A 184 -3.43 7.38 7.00
N VAL A 185 -4.25 7.35 8.04
CA VAL A 185 -3.92 7.92 9.35
C VAL A 185 -3.12 6.96 10.26
N HIS A 186 -2.82 5.73 9.81
CA HIS A 186 -2.00 4.79 10.57
C HIS A 186 -0.51 4.87 10.18
N PRO A 187 0.44 4.81 11.12
CA PRO A 187 1.87 5.03 10.84
C PRO A 187 2.53 4.02 9.90
N ASP A 188 1.91 2.86 9.67
CA ASP A 188 2.41 1.73 8.89
C ASP A 188 1.74 1.57 7.51
N VAL A 189 0.90 2.53 7.11
CA VAL A 189 0.14 2.47 5.84
C VAL A 189 0.62 3.56 4.88
N GLY A 190 0.92 3.22 3.63
CA GLY A 190 1.26 4.17 2.58
C GLY A 190 0.44 3.97 1.31
N VAL A 191 0.84 4.63 0.23
CA VAL A 191 0.17 4.59 -1.07
C VAL A 191 1.12 4.06 -2.14
N ALA A 192 0.59 3.23 -3.03
CA ALA A 192 1.18 2.96 -4.33
C ALA A 192 0.18 3.38 -5.42
N LEU A 193 0.69 3.92 -6.52
CA LEU A 193 -0.10 4.34 -7.68
C LEU A 193 0.40 3.58 -8.89
N ASP A 194 -0.54 3.10 -9.70
CA ASP A 194 -0.27 2.47 -10.99
C ASP A 194 -0.84 3.39 -12.11
N PRO A 195 -0.08 4.41 -12.53
CA PRO A 195 -0.58 5.45 -13.43
C PRO A 195 -0.87 4.96 -14.85
N GLU A 196 -0.34 3.79 -15.23
CA GLU A 196 -0.71 3.13 -16.47
C GLU A 196 -2.19 2.72 -16.52
N TRP A 197 -2.90 2.77 -15.39
CA TRP A 197 -4.35 2.58 -15.30
C TRP A 197 -5.14 3.88 -15.13
N GLU A 198 -4.49 5.04 -15.24
CA GLU A 198 -5.14 6.36 -15.21
C GLU A 198 -5.62 6.78 -16.59
N MET A 199 -6.90 6.56 -16.82
CA MET A 199 -7.56 6.72 -18.12
C MET A 199 -8.16 8.11 -18.27
N ARG A 200 -7.98 8.70 -19.46
CA ARG A 200 -8.72 9.89 -19.86
C ARG A 200 -10.18 9.58 -20.17
N SER A 201 -10.96 10.64 -20.38
CA SER A 201 -12.32 10.51 -20.89
C SER A 201 -12.34 9.77 -22.23
N GLY A 202 -13.13 8.70 -22.32
CA GLY A 202 -13.26 7.87 -23.52
C GLY A 202 -12.31 6.67 -23.58
N GLU A 203 -11.21 6.65 -22.81
CA GLU A 203 -10.24 5.55 -22.79
C GLU A 203 -10.70 4.42 -21.84
N VAL A 204 -10.48 3.17 -22.21
CA VAL A 204 -10.87 1.99 -21.42
C VAL A 204 -9.61 1.34 -20.87
N PRO A 205 -9.56 0.99 -19.57
CA PRO A 205 -8.44 0.24 -18.99
C PRO A 205 -8.12 -1.03 -19.80
N GLY A 206 -6.84 -1.21 -20.14
CA GLY A 206 -6.33 -2.38 -20.86
C GLY A 206 -6.21 -2.18 -22.38
N ASP A 207 -6.89 -1.20 -22.97
CA ASP A 207 -6.79 -0.92 -24.42
C ASP A 207 -5.53 -0.07 -24.74
N THR A 208 -5.15 0.81 -23.82
CA THR A 208 -3.97 1.66 -23.90
C THR A 208 -3.40 1.88 -22.50
N TYR A 209 -2.14 2.29 -22.43
CA TYR A 209 -1.60 2.83 -21.18
C TYR A 209 -2.22 4.18 -20.87
N GLY A 210 -2.52 4.34 -19.59
CA GLY A 210 -2.87 5.58 -18.95
C GLY A 210 -1.68 6.51 -18.76
N HIS A 211 -1.97 7.63 -18.10
CA HIS A 211 -1.00 8.70 -17.93
C HIS A 211 -1.27 9.50 -16.66
N THR A 212 -0.19 9.90 -15.99
CA THR A 212 -0.20 10.92 -14.93
C THR A 212 0.95 11.91 -15.16
N ASP A 213 1.06 12.93 -14.32
CA ASP A 213 2.13 13.91 -14.40
C ASP A 213 2.72 14.28 -13.02
N GLY A 214 3.86 14.99 -13.06
CA GLY A 214 4.54 15.46 -11.85
C GLY A 214 3.68 16.41 -11.00
N HIS A 215 2.74 17.16 -11.58
CA HIS A 215 1.85 18.04 -10.83
C HIS A 215 0.81 17.25 -10.04
N GLU A 216 0.22 16.22 -10.63
CA GLU A 216 -0.75 15.36 -9.97
C GLU A 216 -0.11 14.53 -8.85
N LEU A 217 1.04 13.91 -9.13
CA LEU A 217 1.83 13.22 -8.11
C LEU A 217 2.17 14.14 -6.93
N THR A 218 2.49 15.42 -7.21
CA THR A 218 2.71 16.44 -6.16
C THR A 218 1.45 16.73 -5.36
N LYS A 219 0.26 16.75 -5.97
CA LYS A 219 -1.01 16.93 -5.24
C LYS A 219 -1.26 15.77 -4.26
N VAL A 220 -1.00 14.53 -4.69
CA VAL A 220 -1.11 13.35 -3.82
C VAL A 220 -0.10 13.42 -2.68
N ALA A 221 1.16 13.72 -2.99
CA ALA A 221 2.21 13.89 -1.99
C ALA A 221 1.84 14.98 -0.96
N ARG A 222 1.27 16.10 -1.41
CA ARG A 222 0.88 17.20 -0.53
C ARG A 222 -0.26 16.78 0.41
N TYR A 223 -1.23 16.01 -0.09
CA TYR A 223 -2.29 15.46 0.74
C TYR A 223 -1.75 14.52 1.82
N LEU A 224 -0.83 13.61 1.47
CA LEU A 224 -0.19 12.72 2.44
C LEU A 224 0.66 13.49 3.47
N SER A 225 1.40 14.51 3.03
CA SER A 225 2.17 15.40 3.91
C SER A 225 1.27 16.08 4.96
N GLY A 226 0.09 16.57 4.54
CA GLY A 226 -0.89 17.13 5.47
C GLY A 226 -1.43 16.11 6.49
N LEU A 227 -1.58 14.83 6.11
CA LEU A 227 -1.91 13.78 7.07
C LEU A 227 -0.77 13.52 8.05
N VAL A 228 0.48 13.55 7.57
CA VAL A 228 1.66 13.36 8.40
C VAL A 228 1.77 14.44 9.47
N GLU A 229 1.63 15.71 9.07
CA GLU A 229 1.65 16.85 9.97
C GLU A 229 0.49 16.78 10.98
N LYS A 230 -0.74 16.61 10.49
CA LYS A 230 -1.95 16.62 11.33
C LYS A 230 -1.99 15.51 12.38
N HIS A 231 -1.42 14.34 12.08
CA HIS A 231 -1.50 13.15 12.94
C HIS A 231 -0.16 12.78 13.59
N ASP A 232 0.86 13.64 13.48
CA ASP A 232 2.23 13.41 13.97
C ASP A 232 2.80 12.04 13.52
N LEU A 233 2.59 11.69 12.25
CA LEU A 233 2.98 10.38 11.72
C LEU A 233 4.48 10.32 11.37
N PRO A 234 5.09 9.13 11.33
CA PRO A 234 6.35 8.93 10.62
C PRO A 234 6.16 9.18 9.11
N GLN A 235 7.27 9.17 8.36
CA GLN A 235 7.23 9.29 6.91
C GLN A 235 6.27 8.29 6.27
N LYS A 236 5.54 8.76 5.26
CA LYS A 236 4.64 7.95 4.44
C LYS A 236 5.30 7.63 3.11
N PRO A 237 5.40 6.35 2.71
CA PRO A 237 5.81 6.02 1.35
C PRO A 237 4.68 6.37 0.37
N LEU A 238 5.06 7.03 -0.72
CA LEU A 238 4.25 7.21 -1.92
C LEU A 238 5.03 6.63 -3.09
N VAL A 239 4.61 5.45 -3.52
CA VAL A 239 5.17 4.76 -4.69
C VAL A 239 4.36 5.15 -5.92
N PHE A 240 5.02 5.40 -7.04
CA PHE A 240 4.38 5.39 -8.35
C PHE A 240 5.14 4.43 -9.27
N HIS A 241 4.40 3.47 -9.81
CA HIS A 241 4.90 2.50 -10.76
C HIS A 241 4.99 3.14 -12.14
N GLN A 242 6.00 2.79 -12.92
CA GLN A 242 6.17 3.30 -14.27
C GLN A 242 6.64 2.18 -15.18
N VAL A 243 5.72 1.67 -16.00
CA VAL A 243 5.99 0.63 -17.01
C VAL A 243 6.71 1.18 -18.24
N ALA A 244 6.46 2.45 -18.61
CA ALA A 244 7.05 3.10 -19.78
C ALA A 244 7.27 4.60 -19.57
N THR A 245 8.18 5.20 -20.34
CA THR A 245 8.49 6.64 -20.26
C THR A 245 7.29 7.53 -20.56
N SER A 246 6.33 7.07 -21.37
CA SER A 246 5.12 7.79 -21.73
C SER A 246 4.08 7.90 -20.61
N VAL A 247 4.18 7.09 -19.55
CA VAL A 247 3.16 7.00 -18.49
C VAL A 247 3.24 8.18 -17.51
N VAL A 248 4.42 8.74 -17.29
CA VAL A 248 4.61 9.89 -16.40
C VAL A 248 5.14 11.07 -17.20
N GLY A 249 4.27 12.03 -17.49
CA GLY A 249 4.61 13.30 -18.10
C GLY A 249 5.18 14.29 -17.09
N GLU A 250 5.84 15.34 -17.58
CA GLU A 250 6.28 16.49 -16.77
C GLU A 250 6.90 16.12 -15.42
N GLN A 251 7.74 15.08 -15.39
CA GLN A 251 8.31 14.57 -14.13
C GLN A 251 9.15 15.64 -13.41
N SER A 252 9.74 16.58 -14.15
CA SER A 252 10.44 17.74 -13.60
C SER A 252 9.52 18.70 -12.81
N ALA A 253 8.20 18.58 -12.91
CA ALA A 253 7.23 19.31 -12.09
C ALA A 253 6.97 18.66 -10.73
N LEU A 254 7.43 17.41 -10.52
CA LEU A 254 7.31 16.71 -9.26
C LEU A 254 8.07 17.45 -8.15
N ARG A 255 7.42 17.69 -7.01
CA ARG A 255 8.01 18.37 -5.85
C ARG A 255 7.93 17.48 -4.60
N PRO A 256 9.06 17.10 -4.00
CA PRO A 256 9.08 16.43 -2.70
C PRO A 256 8.25 17.18 -1.66
N GLN A 257 7.59 16.43 -0.77
CA GLN A 257 6.76 16.99 0.30
C GLN A 257 7.25 16.50 1.67
N PRO A 258 7.27 17.35 2.70
CA PRO A 258 7.72 16.96 4.02
C PRO A 258 6.97 15.74 4.55
N GLY A 259 7.71 14.78 5.12
CA GLY A 259 7.10 13.56 5.67
C GLY A 259 6.63 12.55 4.62
N VAL A 260 6.94 12.73 3.33
CA VAL A 260 6.59 11.76 2.27
C VAL A 260 7.87 11.28 1.59
N ALA A 261 8.07 9.97 1.56
CA ALA A 261 9.12 9.34 0.78
C ALA A 261 8.56 9.01 -0.61
N LEU A 262 8.95 9.79 -1.63
CA LEU A 262 8.58 9.56 -3.02
C LEU A 262 9.45 8.46 -3.61
N ILE A 263 8.82 7.39 -4.10
CA ILE A 263 9.52 6.23 -4.66
C ILE A 263 9.05 6.02 -6.10
N LYS A 264 9.97 6.17 -7.05
CA LYS A 264 9.72 5.83 -8.46
C LYS A 264 10.04 4.36 -8.69
N SER A 265 9.05 3.54 -9.02
CA SER A 265 9.24 2.11 -9.26
C SER A 265 9.28 1.77 -10.75
N ALA A 266 10.36 1.14 -11.23
CA ALA A 266 10.43 0.62 -12.59
C ALA A 266 9.60 -0.66 -12.71
N ASP A 267 8.59 -0.65 -13.59
CA ASP A 267 7.55 -1.69 -13.64
C ASP A 267 7.40 -2.37 -15.01
N GLY A 268 8.47 -2.38 -15.81
CA GLY A 268 8.47 -3.11 -17.09
C GLY A 268 8.70 -4.61 -16.87
N ILE A 269 8.08 -5.45 -17.72
CA ILE A 269 8.30 -6.90 -17.77
C ILE A 269 9.46 -7.29 -18.69
N GLY A 270 10.03 -8.47 -18.47
CA GLY A 270 10.83 -9.21 -19.45
C GLY A 270 12.19 -9.67 -18.94
N SER A 271 13.03 -10.11 -19.89
CA SER A 271 14.36 -10.66 -19.57
C SER A 271 15.25 -9.67 -18.78
N PRO A 272 16.28 -10.15 -18.06
CA PRO A 272 17.20 -9.28 -17.32
C PRO A 272 17.80 -8.13 -18.15
N GLY A 273 18.03 -8.37 -19.45
CA GLY A 273 18.51 -7.34 -20.37
C GLY A 273 17.50 -6.21 -20.59
N LEU A 274 16.23 -6.58 -20.83
CA LEU A 274 15.13 -5.64 -20.99
C LEU A 274 14.89 -4.84 -19.71
N LYS A 275 14.85 -5.51 -18.56
CA LYS A 275 14.67 -4.87 -17.25
C LYS A 275 15.76 -3.83 -16.96
N ARG A 276 17.03 -4.16 -17.21
CA ARG A 276 18.15 -3.20 -17.11
C ARG A 276 18.01 -2.04 -18.10
N GLY A 277 17.51 -2.30 -19.30
CA GLY A 277 17.22 -1.28 -20.30
C GLY A 277 16.14 -0.30 -19.84
N THR A 278 15.01 -0.81 -19.37
CA THR A 278 13.92 -0.02 -18.80
C THR A 278 14.38 0.77 -17.58
N TRP A 279 15.13 0.14 -16.66
CA TRP A 279 15.73 0.81 -15.51
C TRP A 279 16.51 2.06 -15.92
N ARG A 280 17.50 1.91 -16.81
CA ARG A 280 18.34 3.03 -17.26
C ARG A 280 17.54 4.18 -17.86
N LYS A 281 16.47 3.87 -18.61
CA LYS A 281 15.61 4.90 -19.19
C LYS A 281 14.81 5.65 -18.13
N LEU A 282 14.26 4.92 -17.16
CA LEU A 282 13.36 5.49 -16.15
C LEU A 282 14.09 6.26 -15.06
N VAL A 283 15.34 5.89 -14.75
CA VAL A 283 16.15 6.58 -13.74
C VAL A 283 17.05 7.67 -14.34
N ASN A 284 17.00 7.87 -15.65
CA ASN A 284 17.67 9.00 -16.28
C ASN A 284 17.00 10.30 -15.82
N ASP A 285 17.79 11.31 -15.46
CA ASP A 285 17.32 12.63 -15.04
C ASP A 285 16.27 12.60 -13.91
N LEU A 286 16.47 11.72 -12.92
CA LEU A 286 15.64 11.69 -11.71
C LEU A 286 15.69 13.05 -11.00
N PRO A 287 14.53 13.68 -10.72
CA PRO A 287 14.49 14.84 -9.83
C PRO A 287 15.08 14.52 -8.45
N ASP A 288 15.71 15.52 -7.85
CA ASP A 288 16.29 15.40 -6.52
C ASP A 288 15.26 14.96 -5.46
N GLY A 289 15.68 14.09 -4.55
CA GLY A 289 14.85 13.59 -3.46
C GLY A 289 13.92 12.43 -3.81
N LEU A 290 13.98 11.90 -5.04
CA LEU A 290 13.30 10.64 -5.38
C LEU A 290 14.13 9.44 -4.95
N HIS A 291 13.46 8.51 -4.28
CA HIS A 291 13.95 7.16 -4.06
C HIS A 291 13.57 6.28 -5.24
N THR A 292 14.27 5.17 -5.40
CA THR A 292 14.05 4.27 -6.54
C THR A 292 13.56 2.90 -6.12
N GLY A 293 12.64 2.35 -6.89
CA GLY A 293 12.02 1.06 -6.71
C GLY A 293 12.14 0.19 -7.96
N PHE A 294 12.20 -1.12 -7.80
CA PHE A 294 12.32 -2.06 -8.92
C PHE A 294 11.36 -3.22 -8.74
N LYS A 295 10.45 -3.41 -9.69
CA LYS A 295 9.48 -4.49 -9.65
C LYS A 295 9.95 -5.69 -10.47
N LEU A 296 9.71 -6.88 -9.97
CA LEU A 296 10.02 -8.17 -10.57
C LEU A 296 8.72 -8.96 -10.71
N PHE A 297 8.60 -9.73 -11.77
CA PHE A 297 7.41 -10.54 -12.04
C PHE A 297 7.80 -12.01 -12.02
N TYR A 298 7.21 -12.81 -11.13
CA TYR A 298 7.60 -14.21 -10.95
C TYR A 298 7.38 -15.06 -12.20
N GLU A 299 6.32 -14.80 -12.95
CA GLU A 299 5.93 -15.60 -14.10
C GLU A 299 6.40 -14.91 -15.40
N GLU A 300 6.11 -13.63 -15.56
CA GLU A 300 6.33 -12.86 -16.79
C GLU A 300 7.82 -12.59 -17.07
N ASP A 301 8.64 -12.29 -16.04
CA ASP A 301 10.09 -12.11 -16.26
C ASP A 301 10.79 -13.46 -16.51
N ALA A 302 10.18 -14.58 -16.08
CA ALA A 302 10.68 -15.93 -16.31
C ALA A 302 10.28 -16.49 -17.68
N GLU A 303 9.26 -15.92 -18.32
CA GLU A 303 8.79 -16.40 -19.62
C GLU A 303 9.88 -16.26 -20.69
N GLY A 304 10.33 -17.40 -21.22
CA GLY A 304 11.44 -17.45 -22.17
C GLY A 304 12.80 -16.97 -21.62
N SER A 305 12.94 -16.78 -20.31
CA SER A 305 14.17 -16.27 -19.68
C SER A 305 14.29 -16.68 -18.20
N ARG A 306 14.71 -15.76 -17.32
CA ARG A 306 14.79 -15.92 -15.87
C ARG A 306 14.62 -14.58 -15.17
N LEU A 307 14.22 -14.61 -13.91
CA LEU A 307 14.26 -13.44 -13.04
C LEU A 307 15.69 -12.93 -12.83
N MET A 308 15.83 -11.62 -12.63
CA MET A 308 17.04 -11.06 -12.04
C MET A 308 17.20 -11.54 -10.59
N THR A 309 18.41 -11.91 -10.23
CA THR A 309 18.76 -12.28 -8.85
C THR A 309 18.86 -11.05 -7.96
N PRO A 310 18.74 -11.20 -6.62
CA PRO A 310 18.94 -10.07 -5.69
C PRO A 310 20.27 -9.35 -5.90
N LYS A 311 21.36 -10.09 -6.19
CA LYS A 311 22.68 -9.52 -6.48
C LYS A 311 22.67 -8.63 -7.73
N GLU A 312 21.96 -9.05 -8.78
CA GLU A 312 21.86 -8.26 -10.02
C GLU A 312 21.01 -7.00 -9.84
N VAL A 313 19.91 -7.07 -9.08
CA VAL A 313 19.08 -5.91 -8.74
C VAL A 313 19.86 -4.92 -7.87
N LEU A 314 20.60 -5.41 -6.88
CA LEU A 314 21.46 -4.60 -6.02
C LEU A 314 22.64 -3.94 -6.76
N ALA A 315 23.00 -4.45 -7.93
CA ALA A 315 24.06 -3.89 -8.77
C ALA A 315 23.58 -2.75 -9.68
N LEU A 316 22.26 -2.50 -9.75
CA LEU A 316 21.71 -1.37 -10.49
C LEU A 316 22.18 -0.02 -9.92
N ARG A 317 22.24 0.99 -10.78
CA ARG A 317 22.60 2.37 -10.43
C ARG A 317 21.52 3.35 -10.92
N PRO A 318 20.96 4.22 -10.05
CA PRO A 318 21.07 4.18 -8.57
C PRO A 318 20.66 2.82 -8.00
N GLN A 319 21.04 2.49 -6.76
CA GLN A 319 20.65 1.20 -6.18
C GLN A 319 19.17 1.26 -5.75
N PRO A 320 18.31 0.31 -6.16
CA PRO A 320 16.93 0.26 -5.71
C PRO A 320 16.81 0.19 -4.18
N GLU A 321 15.91 0.99 -3.64
CA GLU A 321 15.60 1.06 -2.21
C GLU A 321 14.29 0.38 -1.87
N TYR A 322 13.46 0.16 -2.88
CA TYR A 322 12.28 -0.69 -2.83
C TYR A 322 12.38 -1.80 -3.88
N VAL A 323 12.15 -3.06 -3.51
CA VAL A 323 12.02 -4.15 -4.47
C VAL A 323 10.65 -4.80 -4.31
N MET A 324 9.85 -4.80 -5.36
CA MET A 324 8.52 -5.40 -5.35
C MET A 324 8.52 -6.67 -6.19
N TYR A 325 7.82 -7.70 -5.75
CA TYR A 325 7.49 -8.85 -6.57
C TYR A 325 5.99 -8.95 -6.81
N GLU A 326 5.64 -9.16 -8.07
CA GLU A 326 4.32 -9.60 -8.53
C GLU A 326 4.35 -11.10 -8.84
#